data_AF-U5CW08-F1
#
_entry.id   AF-U5CW08-F1
#
_cell.length_a   1.000
_cell.length_b   1.000
_cell.length_c   1.000
_cell.angle_alpha   90.00
_cell.angle_beta   90.00
_cell.angle_gamma   90.00
#
_symmetry.space_group_name_H-M   'P 1'
#
loop_
_entity.id
_entity.type
_entity.pdbx_description
1 polymer ?
#
loop_
_entity_poly.entity_id
_entity_poly.type
_entity_poly.pdbx_seq_one_letter_code
_entity_poly.pdbx_strand_id
1 'polypeptide(L)'
;MLLNQVLDEYRDKAPKAMEILEEGFEDATAVLELPEPYRRKRRTINMLERLNEEIRRRERVIRIFPSRESGIRLIGALLIEQDEKWASGGKYLDMTEYFEWQKEISKKRRVRLSQ
;
A
#
# COMPACT_ATOMS: atom_id res chain seq x y z
N MET A 1 -19.32 -7.38 16.03
CA MET A 1 -18.10 -7.21 15.22
C MET A 1 -17.57 -5.80 15.43
N LEU A 2 -16.25 -5.61 15.36
CA LEU A 2 -15.61 -4.30 15.53
C LEU A 2 -16.17 -3.25 14.55
N LEU A 3 -16.49 -3.66 13.31
CA LEU A 3 -17.11 -2.79 12.30
C LEU A 3 -18.42 -2.17 12.79
N ASN A 4 -19.38 -2.98 13.23
CA ASN A 4 -20.69 -2.48 13.65
C ASN A 4 -20.59 -1.49 14.83
N GLN A 5 -19.66 -1.72 15.76
CA GLN A 5 -19.42 -0.79 16.86
C GLN A 5 -18.94 0.59 16.37
N VAL A 6 -18.02 0.60 15.40
CA VAL A 6 -17.53 1.86 14.79
C VAL A 6 -18.64 2.53 13.98
N LEU A 7 -19.41 1.77 13.20
CA LEU A 7 -20.53 2.31 12.45
C LEU A 7 -21.54 2.96 13.40
N ASP A 8 -21.94 2.28 14.47
CA ASP A 8 -22.93 2.79 15.42
C ASP A 8 -22.44 4.06 16.14
N GLU A 9 -21.15 4.16 16.46
CA GLU A 9 -20.59 5.33 17.15
C GLU A 9 -20.44 6.57 16.24
N TYR A 10 -20.18 6.37 14.94
CA TYR A 10 -19.81 7.46 14.02
C TYR A 10 -20.81 7.72 12.89
N ARG A 11 -21.88 6.91 12.74
CA ARG A 11 -22.90 7.07 11.68
C ARG A 11 -23.47 8.48 11.60
N ASP A 12 -23.78 9.08 12.75
CA ASP A 12 -24.37 10.43 12.80
C ASP A 12 -23.32 11.53 12.63
N LYS A 13 -22.06 11.29 13.05
CA LYS A 13 -20.98 12.28 13.02
C LYS A 13 -20.31 12.38 11.65
N ALA A 14 -20.18 11.26 10.95
CA ALA A 14 -19.45 11.15 9.69
C ALA A 14 -20.10 10.11 8.74
N PRO A 15 -21.35 10.33 8.29
CA PRO A 15 -22.13 9.34 7.54
C PRO A 15 -21.43 8.87 6.27
N LYS A 16 -20.84 9.80 5.48
CA LYS A 16 -20.11 9.46 4.25
C LYS A 16 -18.86 8.61 4.51
N ALA A 17 -18.17 8.84 5.63
CA ALA A 17 -17.00 8.05 5.96
C ALA A 17 -17.39 6.62 6.38
N MET A 18 -18.54 6.47 7.04
CA MET A 18 -19.06 5.17 7.45
C MET A 18 -19.56 4.34 6.26
N GLU A 19 -20.19 4.98 5.27
CA GLU A 19 -20.56 4.33 4.00
C GLU A 19 -19.32 3.75 3.29
N ILE A 20 -18.27 4.57 3.12
CA ILE A 20 -17.00 4.12 2.52
C ILE A 20 -16.35 2.99 3.33
N LEU A 21 -16.38 3.09 4.66
CA LEU A 21 -15.81 2.06 5.53
C LEU A 21 -16.58 0.75 5.41
N GLU A 22 -17.91 0.78 5.39
CA GLU A 22 -18.76 -0.40 5.27
C GLU A 22 -18.55 -1.10 3.92
N GLU A 23 -18.55 -0.33 2.83
CA GLU A 23 -18.29 -0.85 1.48
C GLU A 23 -16.87 -1.42 1.33
N GLY A 24 -15.87 -0.75 1.90
CA GLY A 24 -14.45 -1.11 1.76
C GLY A 24 -13.89 -2.00 2.87
N PHE A 25 -14.69 -2.46 3.82
CA PHE A 25 -14.19 -3.11 5.04
C PHE A 25 -13.42 -4.40 4.75
N GLU A 26 -13.95 -5.26 3.88
CA GLU A 26 -13.33 -6.54 3.52
C GLU A 26 -11.96 -6.31 2.87
N ASP A 27 -11.88 -5.39 1.91
CA ASP A 27 -10.64 -5.03 1.24
C ASP A 27 -9.62 -4.42 2.21
N ALA A 28 -10.06 -3.52 3.09
CA ALA A 28 -9.19 -2.87 4.07
C ALA A 28 -8.63 -3.88 5.10
N THR A 29 -9.39 -4.91 5.45
CA THR A 29 -8.98 -5.93 6.43
C THR A 29 -8.20 -7.08 5.83
N ALA A 30 -8.19 -7.26 4.51
CA ALA A 30 -7.40 -8.29 3.82
C ALA A 30 -5.90 -8.24 4.18
N VAL A 31 -5.37 -7.05 4.50
CA VAL A 31 -3.97 -6.89 4.95
C VAL A 31 -3.66 -7.69 6.22
N LEU A 32 -4.66 -7.99 7.05
CA LEU A 32 -4.48 -8.70 8.32
C LEU A 32 -4.06 -10.15 8.13
N GLU A 33 -4.38 -10.76 6.98
CA GLU A 33 -3.95 -12.13 6.63
C GLU A 33 -2.43 -12.23 6.43
N LEU A 34 -1.77 -11.12 6.07
CA LEU A 34 -0.34 -11.10 5.79
C LEU A 34 0.48 -11.35 7.06
N PRO A 35 1.71 -11.91 6.93
CA PRO A 35 2.64 -12.00 8.06
C PRO A 35 2.98 -10.60 8.59
N GLU A 36 3.32 -10.53 9.88
CA GLU A 36 3.53 -9.25 10.57
C GLU A 36 4.53 -8.29 9.88
N PRO A 37 5.70 -8.75 9.38
CA PRO A 37 6.65 -7.87 8.70
C PRO A 37 6.05 -7.16 7.48
N TYR A 38 5.17 -7.84 6.74
CA TYR A 38 4.52 -7.32 5.54
C TYR A 38 3.30 -6.46 5.90
N ARG A 39 2.49 -6.92 6.86
CA ARG A 39 1.32 -6.20 7.35
C ARG A 39 1.69 -4.81 7.88
N ARG A 40 2.76 -4.71 8.68
CA ARG A 40 3.22 -3.43 9.25
C ARG A 40 3.59 -2.40 8.19
N LYS A 41 4.16 -2.84 7.06
CA LYS A 41 4.55 -1.97 5.95
C LYS A 41 3.37 -1.65 5.01
N ARG A 42 2.50 -2.64 4.73
CA ARG A 42 1.37 -2.50 3.81
C ARG A 42 0.14 -1.80 4.41
N ARG A 43 -0.05 -1.82 5.73
CA ARG A 43 -1.19 -1.15 6.38
C ARG A 43 -1.14 0.39 6.31
N THR A 44 -0.01 0.96 5.91
CA THR A 44 0.20 2.41 5.83
C THR A 44 0.59 2.83 4.42
N ILE A 45 0.25 4.05 4.04
CA ILE A 45 0.63 4.64 2.75
C ILE A 45 1.89 5.53 2.82
N ASN A 46 2.62 5.52 3.94
CA ASN A 46 3.75 6.42 4.21
C ASN A 46 4.79 6.46 3.08
N MET A 47 5.10 5.34 2.43
CA MET A 47 6.05 5.34 1.32
C MET A 47 5.52 6.08 0.09
N LEU A 48 4.23 5.91 -0.20
CA LEU A 48 3.59 6.59 -1.32
C LEU A 48 3.47 8.08 -1.02
N GLU A 49 3.14 8.46 0.21
CA GLU A 49 3.11 9.86 0.64
C GLU A 49 4.48 10.53 0.49
N ARG A 50 5.55 9.89 0.98
CA ARG A 50 6.93 10.40 0.80
C ARG A 50 7.34 10.54 -0.66
N LEU A 51 6.94 9.58 -1.51
CA LEU A 51 7.19 9.66 -2.95
C LEU A 51 6.44 10.83 -3.58
N ASN A 52 5.15 11.00 -3.24
CA ASN A 52 4.33 12.09 -3.74
C ASN A 52 4.84 13.46 -3.28
N GLU A 53 5.28 13.58 -2.03
CA GLU A 53 5.93 14.79 -1.51
C GLU A 53 7.18 15.16 -2.33
N GLU A 54 8.01 14.17 -2.68
CA GLU A 54 9.20 14.40 -3.49
C GLU A 54 8.84 14.82 -4.93
N ILE A 55 7.79 14.23 -5.52
CA ILE A 55 7.24 14.67 -6.82
C ILE A 55 6.82 16.14 -6.72
N ARG A 56 6.04 16.50 -5.69
CA ARG A 56 5.59 17.89 -5.47
C ARG A 56 6.76 18.84 -5.24
N ARG A 57 7.82 18.41 -4.54
CA ARG A 57 9.02 19.20 -4.31
C ARG A 57 9.75 19.51 -5.61
N ARG A 58 9.92 18.51 -6.49
CA ARG A 58 10.57 18.69 -7.81
C ARG A 58 9.71 19.51 -8.77
N GLU A 59 8.39 19.30 -8.75
CA GLU A 59 7.42 20.10 -9.51
C GLU A 59 7.51 21.59 -9.15
N ARG A 60 7.59 21.93 -7.85
CA ARG A 60 7.65 23.33 -7.38
C ARG A 60 8.82 24.12 -7.97
N VAL A 61 9.94 23.48 -8.29
CA VAL A 61 11.10 24.12 -8.91
C VAL A 61 10.84 24.42 -10.38
N ILE A 62 10.17 23.52 -11.09
CA ILE A 62 9.92 23.62 -12.54
C ILE A 62 8.81 24.63 -12.84
N ARG A 63 7.79 24.74 -11.96
CA ARG A 63 6.60 25.59 -12.06
C ARG A 63 5.66 25.27 -13.24
N ILE A 64 6.18 25.24 -14.47
CA ILE A 64 5.41 24.96 -15.69
C ILE A 64 6.21 23.98 -16.55
N PHE A 65 5.59 22.85 -16.91
CA PHE A 65 6.22 21.89 -17.82
C PHE A 65 6.01 22.31 -19.28
N PRO A 66 7.04 22.19 -20.13
CA PRO A 66 6.92 22.50 -21.56
C PRO A 66 6.09 21.45 -22.33
N SER A 67 5.96 20.22 -21.80
CA SER A 67 5.13 19.17 -22.38
C SER A 67 4.77 18.11 -21.34
N ARG A 68 3.76 17.27 -21.63
CA ARG A 68 3.36 16.15 -20.76
C ARG A 68 4.49 15.13 -20.59
N GLU A 69 5.23 14.85 -21.66
CA GLU A 69 6.37 13.93 -21.69
C GLU A 69 7.48 14.41 -20.75
N SER A 70 7.64 15.72 -20.58
CA SER A 70 8.60 16.30 -19.65
C SER A 70 8.25 15.99 -18.20
N GLY A 71 6.96 16.03 -17.84
CA GLY A 71 6.47 15.60 -16.53
C GLY A 71 6.65 14.10 -16.30
N ILE A 72 6.34 13.29 -17.31
CA ILE A 72 6.54 11.83 -17.23
C ILE A 72 8.02 11.49 -17.02
N ARG A 73 8.94 12.16 -17.74
CA ARG A 73 10.38 11.96 -17.57
C ARG A 73 10.85 12.30 -16.15
N LEU A 74 10.33 13.37 -15.54
CA LEU A 74 10.67 13.71 -14.16
C LEU A 74 10.25 12.63 -13.19
N ILE A 75 9.00 12.18 -13.28
CA ILE A 75 8.46 11.11 -12.42
C ILE A 75 9.24 9.82 -12.65
N GLY A 76 9.49 9.46 -13.91
CA GLY A 76 10.28 8.28 -14.27
C GLY A 76 11.70 8.33 -13.70
N ALA A 77 12.38 9.47 -13.80
CA ALA A 77 13.72 9.64 -13.22
C ALA A 77 13.72 9.49 -11.69
N LEU A 78 12.70 10.02 -11.00
CA LEU A 78 12.55 9.83 -9.55
C LEU A 78 12.30 8.36 -9.19
N LEU A 79 11.47 7.66 -9.96
CA LEU A 79 11.19 6.24 -9.74
C LEU A 79 12.43 5.38 -9.94
N ILE A 80 13.25 5.67 -10.95
CA ILE A 80 14.54 5.00 -11.18
C ILE A 80 15.47 5.23 -9.99
N GLU A 81 15.61 6.48 -9.52
CA GLU A 81 16.42 6.80 -8.34
C GLU A 81 15.92 6.06 -7.08
N GLN A 82 14.61 5.90 -6.94
CA GLN A 82 14.02 5.17 -5.82
C GLN A 82 14.27 3.66 -5.91
N ASP A 83 14.20 3.09 -7.11
CA ASP A 83 14.53 1.69 -7.39
C ASP A 83 16.01 1.41 -7.10
N GLU A 84 16.91 2.26 -7.60
CA GLU A 84 18.35 2.17 -7.32
C GLU A 84 18.65 2.20 -5.82
N LYS A 85 17.99 3.09 -5.05
CA LYS A 85 18.12 3.13 -3.59
C LYS A 85 17.68 1.84 -2.90
N TRP A 86 16.64 1.18 -3.41
CA TRP A 86 16.20 -0.11 -2.87
C TRP A 86 17.09 -1.26 -3.29
N ALA A 87 17.71 -1.18 -4.46
CA ALA A 87 18.64 -2.18 -4.97
C ALA A 87 20.01 -2.10 -4.29
N SER A 88 20.54 -0.88 -4.08
CA SER A 88 21.87 -0.66 -3.47
C SER A 88 21.83 -0.58 -1.94
N GLY A 89 20.67 -0.23 -1.37
CA GLY A 89 20.45 -0.14 0.07
C GLY A 89 19.70 -1.33 0.65
N GLY A 90 19.05 -1.13 1.80
CA GLY A 90 18.14 -2.12 2.37
C GLY A 90 16.83 -2.16 1.58
N LYS A 91 16.43 -3.36 1.13
CA LYS A 91 15.14 -3.57 0.45
C LYS A 91 14.01 -3.06 1.34
N TYR A 92 13.17 -2.17 0.82
CA TYR A 92 11.99 -1.70 1.55
C TYR A 92 11.07 -2.86 1.94
N LEU A 93 10.93 -3.85 1.06
CA LEU A 93 10.21 -5.09 1.31
C LEU A 93 11.02 -6.27 0.78
N ASP A 94 11.58 -7.09 1.68
CA ASP A 94 12.17 -8.37 1.27
C ASP A 94 11.03 -9.36 1.04
N MET A 95 10.95 -9.97 -0.14
CA MET A 95 9.88 -10.89 -0.51
C MET A 95 10.21 -12.36 -0.21
N THR A 96 11.42 -12.65 0.29
CA THR A 96 11.87 -14.03 0.55
C THR A 96 10.92 -14.76 1.52
N GLU A 97 10.69 -14.19 2.70
CA GLU A 97 9.78 -14.79 3.71
C GLU A 97 8.32 -14.83 3.22
N TYR A 98 7.90 -13.86 2.41
CA TYR A 98 6.55 -13.82 1.84
C TYR A 98 6.31 -15.00 0.92
N PHE A 99 7.25 -15.30 0.03
CA PHE A 99 7.12 -16.43 -0.89
C PHE A 99 7.15 -17.77 -0.17
N GLU A 100 7.92 -17.90 0.91
CA GLU A 100 7.88 -19.08 1.79
C GLU A 100 6.52 -19.22 2.46
N TRP A 101 6.00 -18.13 3.05
CA TRP A 101 4.67 -18.09 3.64
C TRP A 101 3.56 -18.46 2.63
N GLN A 102 3.62 -17.96 1.40
CA GLN A 102 2.65 -18.31 0.35
C GLN A 102 2.69 -19.81 -0.01
N LYS A 103 3.89 -20.41 -0.08
CA LYS A 103 4.03 -21.86 -0.31
C LYS A 103 3.39 -22.66 0.82
N GLU A 104 3.61 -22.27 2.06
CA GLU A 104 3.01 -22.94 3.21
C GLU A 104 1.48 -22.82 3.23
N ILE A 105 0.93 -21.65 2.90
CA ILE A 105 -0.52 -21.46 2.79
C ILE A 105 -1.12 -22.30 1.66
N SER A 106 -0.51 -22.29 0.48
CA SER A 106 -1.02 -23.06 -0.67
C SER A 106 -0.99 -24.56 -0.40
N LYS A 107 0.07 -25.07 0.26
CA LYS A 107 0.17 -26.45 0.73
C LYS A 107 -0.95 -26.80 1.71
N LYS A 108 -1.17 -25.97 2.74
CA LYS A 108 -2.26 -26.16 3.72
C LYS A 108 -3.64 -26.15 3.07
N ARG A 109 -3.87 -25.25 2.11
CA ARG A 109 -5.15 -25.15 1.38
C ARG A 109 -5.41 -26.40 0.55
N ARG A 110 -4.37 -26.93 -0.12
CA ARG A 110 -4.47 -28.18 -0.90
C ARG A 110 -4.80 -29.40 -0.03
N VAL A 111 -4.17 -29.53 1.14
CA VAL A 111 -4.43 -30.62 2.10
C VAL A 111 -5.87 -30.58 2.62
N ARG A 112 -6.41 -29.38 2.86
CA ARG A 112 -7.78 -29.17 3.34
C ARG A 112 -8.85 -29.53 2.28
N LEU A 113 -8.54 -29.40 0.99
CA LEU A 113 -9.45 -29.74 -0.11
C LEU A 113 -9.44 -31.23 -0.48
N SER A 114 -8.46 -32.00 0.02
CA SER A 114 -8.34 -33.45 -0.19
C SER A 114 -8.91 -34.29 0.96
N GLN A 115 -9.49 -33.67 1.98
CA GLN A 115 -10.22 -34.28 3.10
C GLN A 115 -11.70 -33.93 2.98
#